data_AF-A0A9W4L5I7-F1
#
_entry.id   AF-A0A9W4L5I7-F1
#
_cell.length_a   1.000
_cell.length_b   1.000
_cell.length_c   1.000
_cell.angle_alpha   90.00
_cell.angle_beta   90.00
_cell.angle_gamma   90.00
#
_symmetry.space_group_name_H-M   'P 1'
#
loop_
_entity.id
_entity.type
_entity.pdbx_description
1 polymer ?
#
loop_
_entity_poly.entity_id
_entity_poly.type
_entity_poly.pdbx_seq_one_letter_code
_entity_poly.pdbx_strand_id
1 'polypeptide(L)' 'MGRRGPERQPLTPIQKFAAFRLVYRNGATMQDIADEAEVSRTTLWKWQQREDFAKHYEQEYRNMVQRIRMSGRRRVR' A
#
# COMPACT_ATOMS: atom_id res chain seq x y z
N MET A 1 -33.27 -5.58 -12.92
CA MET A 1 -32.38 -4.41 -12.70
C MET A 1 -31.17 -4.86 -11.91
N GLY A 2 -30.00 -4.99 -12.54
CA GLY A 2 -28.76 -5.27 -11.82
C GLY A 2 -28.45 -4.08 -10.91
N ARG A 3 -28.39 -4.31 -9.60
CA ARG A 3 -27.92 -3.30 -8.65
C ARG A 3 -26.49 -2.98 -9.06
N ARG A 4 -26.27 -1.83 -9.71
CA ARG A 4 -24.93 -1.26 -9.89
C ARG A 4 -24.40 -1.10 -8.48
N GLY A 5 -23.50 -1.98 -8.07
CA GLY A 5 -22.81 -1.87 -6.79
C GLY A 5 -22.20 -0.47 -6.69
N PRO A 6 -22.03 0.07 -5.47
CA PRO A 6 -21.49 1.41 -5.28
C PRO A 6 -20.22 1.55 -6.12
N GLU A 7 -20.19 2.58 -6.95
CA GLU A 7 -19.05 2.90 -7.80
C GLU A 7 -17.82 2.96 -6.89
N ARG A 8 -16.86 2.04 -7.10
CA ARG A 8 -15.71 1.90 -6.20
C ARG A 8 -14.90 3.19 -6.32
N GLN A 9 -15.04 4.07 -5.31
CA GLN A 9 -14.29 5.31 -5.27
C GLN A 9 -12.79 4.98 -5.32
N PRO A 10 -12.00 5.71 -6.14
CA PRO A 10 -10.57 5.48 -6.23
C PRO A 10 -9.91 5.66 -4.85
N LEU A 11 -8.77 5.00 -4.64
CA LEU A 11 -8.00 5.17 -3.40
C LEU A 11 -7.64 6.63 -3.20
N THR A 12 -7.92 7.12 -2.00
CA THR A 12 -7.53 8.46 -1.57
C THR A 12 -6.00 8.58 -1.46
N PRO A 13 -5.43 9.79 -1.48
CA PRO A 13 -3.99 9.99 -1.29
C PRO A 13 -3.45 9.33 -0.02
N ILE A 14 -4.18 9.40 1.10
CA ILE A 14 -3.78 8.78 2.38
C ILE A 14 -3.75 7.25 2.27
N GLN A 15 -4.71 6.65 1.57
CA GLN A 15 -4.69 5.20 1.34
C GLN A 15 -3.52 4.76 0.47
N LYS A 16 -3.18 5.54 -0.56
CA LYS A 16 -1.99 5.27 -1.38
C LYS A 16 -0.71 5.41 -0.57
N PHE A 17 -0.62 6.45 0.25
CA PHE A 17 0.50 6.66 1.18
C PHE A 17 0.64 5.48 2.16
N ALA A 18 -0.46 5.04 2.77
CA ALA A 18 -0.45 3.89 3.67
C ALA A 18 0.01 2.60 2.96
N ALA A 19 -0.47 2.35 1.73
CA ALA A 19 -0.03 1.22 0.92
C ALA A 19 1.47 1.27 0.60
N PHE A 20 1.99 2.45 0.25
CA PHE A 20 3.42 2.68 0.06
C PHE A 20 4.19 2.40 1.36
N ARG A 21 3.77 2.97 2.49
CA ARG A 21 4.49 2.83 3.76
C ARG A 21 4.49 1.40 4.30
N LEU A 22 3.42 0.65 4.03
CA LEU A 22 3.34 -0.80 4.29
C LEU A 22 4.41 -1.59 3.53
N VAL A 23 4.71 -1.20 2.28
CA VAL A 23 5.78 -1.82 1.48
C VAL A 23 7.15 -1.40 2.01
N TYR A 24 7.35 -0.11 2.27
CA TYR A 24 8.62 0.45 2.75
C TYR A 24 8.66 0.57 4.27
N ARG A 25 8.39 -0.52 4.99
CA ARG A 25 8.19 -0.50 6.44
C ARG A 25 9.41 -0.03 7.23
N ASN A 26 10.65 -0.34 6.82
CA ASN A 26 11.89 0.10 7.46
C ASN A 26 11.92 -0.06 9.00
N GLY A 27 11.30 -1.13 9.52
CA GLY A 27 11.20 -1.38 10.97
C GLY A 27 10.01 -0.72 11.68
N ALA A 28 9.24 0.15 11.01
CA ALA A 28 8.04 0.75 11.58
C ALA A 28 7.01 -0.31 11.98
N THR A 29 6.22 -0.09 13.01
CA THR A 29 5.10 -0.95 13.37
C THR A 29 3.85 -0.60 12.55
N MET A 30 2.84 -1.47 12.60
CA MET A 30 1.52 -1.14 12.01
C MET A 30 0.87 0.06 12.70
N GLN A 31 1.21 0.29 13.97
CA GLN A 31 0.72 1.45 14.72
C GLN A 31 1.41 2.71 14.19
N ASP A 32 2.74 2.71 14.04
CA ASP A 32 3.48 3.85 13.49
C ASP A 32 2.97 4.26 12.10
N ILE A 33 2.71 3.29 11.22
CA ILE A 33 2.17 3.57 9.88
C ILE A 33 0.76 4.19 9.95
N ALA A 34 -0.06 3.74 10.90
CA ALA A 34 -1.39 4.26 11.10
C ALA A 34 -1.33 5.70 11.64
N ASP A 35 -0.42 5.96 12.59
CA ASP A 35 -0.16 7.30 13.14
C ASP A 35 0.40 8.25 12.06
N GLU A 36 1.34 7.80 11.22
CA GLU A 36 1.88 8.55 10.06
C GLU A 36 0.79 8.90 9.03
N ALA A 37 -0.21 8.02 8.89
CA ALA A 37 -1.34 8.23 7.98
C ALA A 37 -2.54 8.92 8.65
N GLU A 38 -2.40 9.34 9.92
CA GLU A 38 -3.45 9.97 10.74
C GLU A 38 -4.76 9.16 10.78
N VAL A 39 -4.64 7.84 10.81
CA VAL A 39 -5.79 6.91 10.90
C VAL A 39 -5.63 5.92 12.02
N SER A 40 -6.75 5.38 12.50
CA SER A 40 -6.69 4.27 13.45
C SER A 40 -6.11 3.00 12.79
N ARG A 41 -5.35 2.22 13.55
CA ARG A 41 -4.85 0.90 13.12
C ARG A 41 -5.96 -0.02 12.59
N THR A 42 -7.16 0.04 13.17
CA THR A 42 -8.33 -0.71 12.69
C THR A 42 -8.79 -0.26 11.29
N THR A 43 -8.68 1.04 10.99
CA THR A 43 -8.98 1.59 9.66
C THR A 43 -7.98 1.08 8.63
N LEU A 44 -6.69 1.07 8.98
CA LEU A 44 -5.63 0.50 8.14
C LEU A 44 -5.89 -0.99 7.85
N TRP A 45 -6.26 -1.77 8.88
CA TRP A 45 -6.62 -3.18 8.71
C TRP A 45 -7.83 -3.36 7.77
N LYS A 46 -8.88 -2.55 7.93
CA LYS A 46 -10.04 -2.56 7.03
C LYS A 46 -9.67 -2.24 5.59
N TRP A 47 -8.73 -1.32 5.37
CA TRP A 47 -8.23 -1.02 4.03
C TRP A 47 -7.53 -2.22 3.40
N GLN A 48 -6.68 -2.94 4.15
CA GLN A 48 -6.00 -4.13 3.65
C GLN A 48 -6.96 -5.25 3.19
N GLN A 49 -8.16 -5.32 3.78
CA GLN A 49 -9.20 -6.28 3.38
C GLN A 49 -9.91 -5.88 2.07
N ARG A 50 -9.72 -4.65 1.58
CA ARG A 50 -10.33 -4.20 0.32
C ARG A 50 -9.48 -4.60 -0.88
N GLU A 51 -10.13 -5.12 -1.91
CA GLU A 51 -9.48 -5.58 -3.14
C GLU A 51 -8.72 -4.47 -3.89
N ASP A 52 -9.26 -3.25 -3.92
CA ASP A 52 -8.64 -2.10 -4.59
C ASP A 52 -7.34 -1.67 -3.88
N PHE A 53 -7.35 -1.65 -2.55
CA PHE A 53 -6.17 -1.39 -1.75
C PHE A 53 -5.12 -2.50 -1.91
N ALA A 54 -5.54 -3.77 -1.89
CA ALA A 54 -4.64 -4.92 -2.06
C ALA A 54 -3.93 -4.90 -3.42
N LYS A 55 -4.64 -4.57 -4.51
CA LYS A 55 -4.05 -4.41 -5.84
C LYS A 55 -3.00 -3.30 -5.88
N HIS A 56 -3.28 -2.17 -5.24
CA HIS A 56 -2.33 -1.05 -5.20
C HIS A 56 -1.11 -1.38 -4.35
N TYR A 57 -1.29 -2.01 -3.19
CA TYR A 57 -0.20 -2.53 -2.36
C TYR A 57 0.68 -3.51 -3.16
N GLU A 58 0.10 -4.44 -3.90
CA GLU A 58 0.84 -5.39 -4.72
C GLU A 58 1.67 -4.67 -5.81
N GLN A 59 1.09 -3.65 -6.43
CA GLN A 59 1.79 -2.83 -7.43
C GLN A 59 3.01 -2.12 -6.82
N GLU A 60 2.84 -1.49 -5.65
CA GLU A 60 3.95 -0.85 -4.92
C GLU A 60 5.02 -1.86 -4.51
N TYR A 61 4.62 -3.06 -4.06
CA TYR A 61 5.54 -4.13 -3.71
C TYR A 61 6.35 -4.61 -4.93
N ARG A 62 5.68 -4.83 -6.07
CA ARG A 62 6.36 -5.19 -7.33
C ARG A 62 7.35 -4.11 -7.75
N ASN A 63 6.96 -2.83 -7.66
CA ASN A 63 7.83 -1.70 -7.97
C ASN A 63 9.08 -1.68 -7.06
N MET A 64 8.90 -1.90 -5.75
CA MET A 64 10.00 -1.99 -4.79
C MET A 64 10.97 -3.13 -5.16
N VAL A 65 10.45 -4.34 -5.38
CA VAL A 65 11.26 -5.52 -5.73
C VAL A 65 12.03 -5.31 -7.02
N GLN A 66 11.39 -4.74 -8.05
CA GLN A 66 12.05 -4.40 -9.32
C GLN A 66 13.19 -3.40 -9.11
N ARG A 67 12.98 -2.35 -8.29
CA ARG A 67 14.03 -1.37 -7.95
C ARG A 67 15.20 -1.99 -7.21
N ILE A 68 14.94 -2.88 -6.25
CA ILE A 68 15.98 -3.60 -5.51
C ILE A 68 16.80 -4.48 -6.46
N ARG A 69 16.12 -5.26 -7.34
CA ARG A 69 16.77 -6.12 -8.34
C ARG A 69 17.65 -5.33 -9.31
N MET A 70 17.17 -4.19 -9.80
CA MET A 70 17.92 -3.33 -10.71
C MET A 70 19.13 -2.67 -10.02
N SER A 71 18.99 -2.30 -8.74
CA SER A 71 20.07 -1.68 -7.95
C SER A 71 21.19 -2.67 -7.63
N GLY A 72 20.87 -3.94 -7.39
CA GLY A 72 21.86 -5.00 -7.21
C GLY A 72 22.69 -5.28 -8.46
N ARG A 73 22.09 -5.15 -9.66
CA ARG A 73 22.75 -5.41 -10.95
C ARG A 73 23.82 -4.36 -11.30
N ARG A 74 23.76 -3.17 -10.71
CA ARG A 74 24.65 -2.03 -11.02
C ARG A 74 25.94 -2.01 -10.19
N ARG A 75 26.03 -2.81 -9.11
CA ARG A 75 27.22 -2.91 -8.23
C ARG A 75 28.22 -4.01 -8.63
N VAL A 76 27.96 -4.76 -9.70
CA VAL A 76 28.83 -5.86 -10.17
C VAL A 76 29.58 -5.46 -11.45
N ARG A 77 30.10 -4.23 -11.51
CA ARG A 77 30.91 -3.74 -12.63
C ARG A 77 32.11 -2.97 -12.12
#